data_AF-A0A2S7Y298-F1
#
_entry.id   AF-A0A2S7Y298-F1
#
_cell.length_a   1.000
_cell.length_b   1.000
_cell.length_c   1.000
_cell.angle_alpha   90.00
_cell.angle_beta   90.00
_cell.angle_gamma   90.00
#
_symmetry.space_group_name_H-M   'P 1'
#
loop_
_entity.id
_entity.type
_entity.pdbx_description
1 polymer ?
#
loop_
_entity_poly.entity_id
_entity_poly.type
_entity_poly.pdbx_seq_one_letter_code
_entity_poly.pdbx_strand_id
1 'polypeptide(L)'
;MLPTSQVFAAAMKRLDIRADDTLIVYDTADAGIYCAPRVAFILTHFGFPHVYILNSFRQYVADGYPHGSAPFPPPAKPDDDDDDDDDDDDDDDDDDADATTTTTTLFPFYYRVADDSTSIIGFQELRDLIISSGSSSSGHRSYQILDSRAPDCFSFFFSGSGAAGVGEGHMPRGAQRPRDSPARRQ
;
A
#
# COMPACT_ATOMS: atom_id res chain seq x y z
N MET A 1 6.49 -3.62 1.85
CA MET A 1 5.52 -4.07 2.87
C MET A 1 4.44 -3.00 3.02
N LEU A 2 3.28 -3.34 3.59
CA LEU A 2 2.31 -2.31 3.97
C LEU A 2 2.89 -1.47 5.14
N PRO A 3 2.74 -0.14 5.17
CA PRO A 3 3.13 0.64 6.35
C PRO A 3 2.26 0.27 7.56
N THR A 4 2.75 0.55 8.76
CA THR A 4 1.89 0.53 9.96
C THR A 4 0.90 1.70 9.91
N SER A 5 -0.21 1.57 10.64
CA SER A 5 -1.22 2.63 10.76
C SER A 5 -0.61 3.96 11.21
N GLN A 6 0.30 3.94 12.19
CA GLN A 6 1.03 5.13 12.68
C GLN A 6 1.83 5.84 11.60
N VAL A 7 2.60 5.08 10.80
CA VAL A 7 3.43 5.66 9.75
C VAL A 7 2.57 6.23 8.63
N PHE A 8 1.51 5.51 8.25
CA PHE A 8 0.57 5.96 7.24
C PHE A 8 -0.13 7.28 7.65
N ALA A 9 -0.60 7.34 8.89
CA ALA A 9 -1.24 8.51 9.48
C ALA A 9 -0.38 9.76 9.50
N ALA A 10 0.86 9.60 9.97
CA ALA A 10 1.81 10.70 10.03
C ALA A 10 2.09 11.23 8.61
N ALA A 11 2.14 10.35 7.60
CA ALA A 11 2.28 10.76 6.22
C ALA A 11 1.05 11.52 5.69
N MET A 12 -0.17 11.03 5.95
CA MET A 12 -1.39 11.72 5.53
C MET A 12 -1.54 13.10 6.19
N LYS A 13 -1.23 13.20 7.49
CA LYS A 13 -1.23 14.47 8.23
C LYS A 13 -0.26 15.49 7.64
N ARG A 14 0.96 15.07 7.29
CA ARG A 14 1.98 15.95 6.68
C ARG A 14 1.58 16.43 5.28
N LEU A 15 0.72 15.68 4.60
CA LEU A 15 0.19 16.03 3.28
C LEU A 15 -1.13 16.81 3.36
N ASP A 16 -1.63 17.07 4.57
CA ASP A 16 -2.94 17.69 4.82
C ASP A 16 -4.11 16.96 4.13
N ILE A 17 -4.04 15.63 4.10
CA ILE A 17 -5.07 14.78 3.50
C ILE A 17 -6.06 14.33 4.58
N ARG A 18 -7.36 14.56 4.34
CA ARG A 18 -8.46 14.24 5.25
C ARG A 18 -9.17 12.95 4.83
N ALA A 19 -9.80 12.28 5.80
CA ALA A 19 -10.45 10.98 5.60
C ALA A 19 -11.54 10.97 4.51
N ASP A 20 -12.20 12.10 4.32
CA ASP A 20 -13.32 12.32 3.40
C ASP A 20 -12.90 12.91 2.04
N ASP A 21 -11.61 13.17 1.85
CA ASP A 21 -11.10 13.71 0.59
C ASP A 21 -11.34 12.74 -0.57
N THR A 22 -11.61 13.33 -1.74
CA THR A 22 -11.61 12.60 -3.01
C THR A 22 -10.21 12.56 -3.58
N LEU A 23 -9.60 11.38 -3.58
CA LEU A 23 -8.21 11.18 -3.98
C LEU A 23 -8.14 10.64 -5.41
N ILE A 24 -7.49 11.39 -6.31
CA ILE A 24 -7.19 10.96 -7.68
C ILE A 24 -5.70 10.68 -7.79
N VAL A 25 -5.36 9.40 -7.95
CA VAL A 25 -3.99 8.93 -8.05
C VAL A 25 -3.61 8.71 -9.51
N TYR A 26 -2.43 9.16 -9.91
CA TYR A 26 -1.90 8.94 -11.25
C TYR A 26 -0.40 8.71 -11.21
N ASP A 27 0.14 8.06 -12.24
CA ASP A 27 1.57 7.92 -12.44
C ASP A 27 2.07 8.89 -13.53
N THR A 28 3.38 8.89 -13.76
CA THR A 28 3.99 9.70 -14.82
C THR A 28 3.45 9.33 -16.21
N ALA A 29 3.55 10.28 -17.14
CA ALA A 29 3.11 10.08 -18.53
C ALA A 29 3.81 8.89 -19.21
N ASP A 30 5.02 8.53 -18.77
CA ASP A 30 5.78 7.41 -19.33
C ASP A 30 5.49 6.07 -18.66
N ALA A 31 5.07 6.06 -17.39
CA ALA A 31 4.84 4.83 -16.64
C ALA A 31 3.46 4.19 -16.92
N GLY A 32 2.48 4.95 -17.42
CA GLY A 32 1.12 4.47 -17.62
C GLY A 32 0.40 4.25 -16.29
N ILE A 33 -0.11 3.05 -16.03
CA ILE A 33 -0.66 2.66 -14.72
C ILE A 33 0.34 1.70 -14.06
N TYR A 34 1.18 2.22 -13.16
CA TYR A 34 2.31 1.54 -12.51
C TYR A 34 2.25 1.52 -10.98
N CYS A 35 2.54 2.63 -10.31
CA CYS A 35 2.49 2.70 -8.85
C CYS A 35 1.10 3.09 -8.35
N ALA A 36 0.29 3.79 -9.16
CA ALA A 36 -1.02 4.28 -8.77
C ALA A 36 -1.95 3.18 -8.21
N PRO A 37 -2.02 1.95 -8.77
CA PRO A 37 -2.83 0.88 -8.18
C PRO A 37 -2.36 0.47 -6.78
N ARG A 38 -1.04 0.50 -6.53
CA ARG A 38 -0.50 0.17 -5.21
C ARG A 38 -0.86 1.24 -4.20
N VAL A 39 -0.74 2.51 -4.56
CA VAL A 39 -1.12 3.63 -3.70
C VAL A 39 -2.64 3.60 -3.43
N ALA A 40 -3.45 3.41 -4.46
CA ALA A 40 -4.90 3.31 -4.33
C ALA A 40 -5.30 2.15 -3.41
N PHE A 41 -4.70 0.97 -3.58
CA PHE A 41 -4.91 -0.16 -2.68
C PHE A 41 -4.60 0.19 -1.21
N ILE A 42 -3.49 0.88 -0.95
CA ILE A 42 -3.10 1.29 0.41
C ILE A 42 -4.12 2.28 0.99
N LEU A 43 -4.51 3.31 0.23
CA LEU A 43 -5.50 4.28 0.68
C LEU A 43 -6.85 3.63 1.00
N THR A 44 -7.33 2.75 0.12
CA THR A 44 -8.56 1.99 0.34
C THR A 44 -8.44 1.06 1.55
N HIS A 45 -7.29 0.40 1.73
CA HIS A 45 -7.00 -0.43 2.91
C HIS A 45 -7.05 0.37 4.22
N PHE A 46 -6.63 1.63 4.21
CA PHE A 46 -6.73 2.53 5.37
C PHE A 46 -8.05 3.31 5.44
N GLY A 47 -9.08 2.87 4.71
CA GLY A 47 -10.46 3.31 4.92
C GLY A 47 -10.88 4.57 4.15
N PHE A 48 -10.10 5.02 3.17
CA PHE A 48 -10.52 6.13 2.31
C PHE A 48 -11.69 5.69 1.40
N PRO A 49 -12.85 6.37 1.45
CA PRO A 49 -14.04 5.95 0.71
C PRO A 49 -14.00 6.35 -0.78
N HIS A 50 -13.21 7.37 -1.14
CA HIS A 50 -13.23 8.00 -2.47
C HIS A 50 -11.83 8.02 -3.10
N VAL A 51 -11.38 6.87 -3.58
CA VAL A 51 -10.06 6.70 -4.21
C VAL A 51 -10.22 6.28 -5.67
N TYR A 52 -9.66 7.07 -6.59
CA TYR A 52 -9.74 6.86 -8.03
C TYR A 52 -8.35 6.83 -8.65
N ILE A 53 -8.19 6.04 -9.71
CA ILE A 53 -6.97 6.05 -10.53
C ILE A 53 -7.29 6.74 -11.85
N LEU A 54 -6.52 7.76 -12.22
CA LEU A 54 -6.67 8.42 -13.52
C LEU A 54 -6.30 7.45 -14.64
N ASN A 55 -7.21 7.25 -15.59
CA ASN A 55 -6.96 6.43 -16.77
C ASN A 55 -6.14 7.23 -17.81
N SER A 56 -4.82 7.23 -17.56
CA SER A 56 -3.73 7.81 -18.35
C SER A 56 -3.52 9.31 -18.18
N PHE A 57 -2.51 9.67 -17.36
CA PHE A 57 -1.98 11.04 -17.30
C PHE A 57 -1.35 11.48 -18.63
N ARG A 58 -0.81 10.56 -19.42
CA ARG A 58 -0.34 10.86 -20.78
C ARG A 58 -1.46 11.44 -21.64
N GLN A 59 -2.65 10.82 -21.59
CA GLN A 59 -3.81 11.31 -22.34
C GLN A 59 -4.27 12.67 -21.82
N TYR A 60 -4.31 12.83 -20.50
CA TYR A 60 -4.65 14.10 -19.84
C TYR A 60 -3.77 15.26 -20.34
N VAL A 61 -2.45 15.05 -20.45
CA VAL A 61 -1.54 16.06 -21.00
C VAL A 61 -1.74 16.25 -22.51
N ALA A 62 -1.93 15.18 -23.27
CA ALA A 62 -2.12 15.22 -24.72
C ALA A 62 -3.39 15.98 -25.14
N ASP A 63 -4.45 15.90 -24.33
CA ASP A 63 -5.70 16.62 -24.55
C ASP A 63 -5.63 18.11 -24.15
N GLY A 64 -4.48 18.56 -23.64
CA GLY A 64 -4.25 19.97 -23.30
C GLY A 64 -4.86 20.41 -21.98
N TYR A 65 -5.17 19.48 -21.07
CA TYR A 65 -5.68 19.84 -19.74
C TYR A 65 -4.60 20.52 -18.88
N PRO A 66 -5.02 21.39 -17.92
CA PRO A 66 -4.08 22.11 -17.06
C PRO A 66 -3.20 21.18 -16.24
N HIS A 67 -1.88 21.37 -16.29
CA HIS A 67 -0.93 20.67 -15.44
C HIS A 67 0.14 21.64 -14.95
N GLY A 68 0.58 21.47 -13.70
CA GLY A 68 1.68 22.27 -13.13
C GLY A 68 3.04 21.73 -13.55
N SER A 69 3.98 22.61 -13.87
CA SER A 69 5.40 22.27 -14.10
C SER A 69 6.33 22.85 -13.00
N ALA A 70 5.77 23.57 -12.03
CA ALA A 70 6.53 24.19 -10.97
C ALA A 70 7.01 23.15 -9.95
N PRO A 71 8.23 23.30 -9.39
CA PRO A 71 8.66 22.53 -8.23
C PRO A 71 7.66 22.71 -7.08
N PHE A 72 7.32 21.62 -6.39
CA PHE A 72 6.48 21.71 -5.19
C PHE A 72 7.21 22.60 -4.17
N PRO A 73 6.55 23.64 -3.61
CA PRO A 73 7.17 24.43 -2.56
C PRO A 73 7.50 23.50 -1.37
N PRO A 74 8.63 23.70 -0.69
CA PRO A 74 8.93 22.93 0.52
C PRO A 74 7.76 23.09 1.50
N PRO A 75 7.40 22.04 2.26
CA PRO A 75 6.36 22.14 3.26
C PRO A 75 6.69 23.32 4.18
N ALA A 76 5.68 24.15 4.47
CA ALA A 76 5.84 25.24 5.42
C ALA A 76 6.46 24.67 6.70
N LYS A 77 7.47 25.36 7.23
CA LYS A 77 8.02 24.98 8.54
C LYS A 77 6.85 25.06 9.54
N PRO A 78 6.76 24.13 10.50
CA PRO A 78 5.87 24.37 11.63
C PRO A 78 6.20 25.76 12.18
N ASP A 79 5.18 26.57 12.39
CA ASP A 79 5.34 27.83 13.08
C ASP A 79 5.95 27.47 14.44
N ASP A 80 7.21 27.87 14.64
CA ASP A 80 7.92 27.72 15.91
C ASP A 80 7.28 28.72 16.89
N ASP A 81 6.03 28.46 17.28
CA ASP A 81 5.32 29.17 18.35
C ASP A 81 5.73 28.59 19.72
N ASP A 82 7.01 28.21 19.88
CA ASP A 82 7.61 27.82 21.15
C ASP A 82 8.06 29.09 21.92
N ASP A 83 7.14 30.05 22.08
CA ASP A 83 7.23 31.13 23.08
C ASP A 83 6.56 30.66 24.40
N ASP A 84 6.75 29.38 24.76
CA ASP A 84 6.43 28.86 26.10
C ASP A 84 7.60 29.18 27.04
N ASP A 85 7.71 30.48 27.39
CA ASP A 85 8.35 30.94 28.62
C ASP A 85 7.49 30.49 29.82
N ASP A 86 7.46 29.19 30.13
CA ASP A 86 6.97 28.66 31.40
C ASP A 86 8.12 27.91 32.09
N ASP A 87 9.11 28.69 32.55
CA ASP A 87 9.88 28.34 33.74
C ASP A 87 8.89 28.33 34.92
N ASP A 88 8.46 27.15 35.35
CA ASP A 88 8.24 26.87 36.78
C ASP A 88 8.36 25.35 37.01
N ASP A 89 9.47 25.00 37.64
CA ASP A 89 9.67 23.74 38.38
C ASP A 89 8.48 23.48 39.30
N ASP A 90 7.97 22.25 39.35
CA ASP A 90 7.78 21.51 40.60
C ASP A 90 7.16 20.10 40.36
N ASP A 91 7.86 19.13 40.94
CA ASP A 91 7.40 17.92 41.63
C ASP A 91 6.74 16.74 40.88
N ASP A 92 7.48 15.63 40.91
CA ASP A 92 7.09 14.27 41.35
C ASP A 92 5.61 13.88 41.25
N ASP A 93 5.33 12.82 40.46
CA ASP A 93 4.72 11.61 41.03
C ASP A 93 4.80 10.42 40.04
N ASP A 94 5.27 9.30 40.59
CA ASP A 94 5.14 7.95 40.06
C ASP A 94 3.68 7.63 39.74
N ASP A 95 3.39 7.09 38.55
CA ASP A 95 2.27 6.15 38.44
C ASP A 95 2.52 5.09 37.35
N ASP A 96 2.60 3.87 37.88
CA ASP A 96 2.72 2.58 37.23
C ASP A 96 1.39 2.24 36.50
N ALA A 97 1.45 1.92 35.21
CA ALA A 97 0.30 1.39 34.48
C ALA A 97 0.70 0.35 33.43
N ASP A 98 0.75 -0.90 33.90
CA ASP A 98 0.56 -2.10 33.09
C ASP A 98 -0.81 -2.08 32.39
N ALA A 99 -0.82 -2.18 31.07
CA ALA A 99 -2.03 -2.48 30.31
C ALA A 99 -1.70 -3.30 29.04
N THR A 100 -1.51 -4.60 29.23
CA THR A 100 -1.77 -5.59 28.18
C THR A 100 -3.26 -5.58 27.83
N THR A 101 -3.69 -4.86 26.78
CA THR A 101 -5.04 -5.01 26.20
C THR A 101 -5.05 -4.58 24.73
N THR A 102 -5.45 -5.51 23.87
CA THR A 102 -5.76 -5.37 22.43
C THR A 102 -6.24 -3.97 22.07
N THR A 103 -5.30 -3.12 21.62
CA THR A 103 -5.58 -1.72 21.38
C THR A 103 -6.13 -1.54 19.98
N THR A 104 -7.45 -1.39 19.86
CA THR A 104 -8.03 -0.57 18.81
C THR A 104 -7.54 0.86 19.09
N THR A 105 -6.31 1.17 18.66
CA THR A 105 -5.76 2.53 18.72
C THR A 105 -6.59 3.40 17.79
N LEU A 106 -7.63 4.01 18.36
CA LEU A 106 -8.27 5.19 17.82
C LEU A 106 -7.22 6.31 17.85
N PHE A 107 -6.39 6.36 16.82
CA PHE A 107 -5.74 7.61 16.48
C PHE A 107 -6.85 8.64 16.24
N PRO A 108 -6.70 9.87 16.75
CA PRO A 108 -7.78 10.85 16.76
C PRO A 108 -8.32 11.02 15.35
N PHE A 109 -9.57 10.60 15.16
CA PHE A 109 -10.53 10.95 14.09
C PHE A 109 -10.16 10.84 12.60
N TYR A 110 -8.92 10.60 12.18
CA TYR A 110 -8.52 10.87 10.79
C TYR A 110 -8.45 9.67 9.83
N TYR A 111 -8.50 8.41 10.29
CA TYR A 111 -8.49 7.26 9.37
C TYR A 111 -8.97 6.00 10.08
N ARG A 112 -9.84 5.25 9.41
CA ARG A 112 -10.30 3.95 9.90
C ARG A 112 -9.35 2.88 9.38
N VAL A 113 -8.51 2.33 10.26
CA VAL A 113 -7.69 1.16 9.91
C VAL A 113 -8.65 0.01 9.60
N ALA A 114 -8.73 -0.43 8.34
CA ALA A 114 -9.46 -1.65 8.03
C ALA A 114 -8.74 -2.83 8.69
N ASP A 115 -9.49 -3.85 9.07
CA ASP A 115 -8.91 -5.09 9.56
C ASP A 115 -8.01 -5.70 8.46
N ASP A 116 -6.72 -5.86 8.77
CA ASP A 116 -5.68 -6.31 7.83
C ASP A 116 -6.04 -7.65 7.15
N SER A 117 -6.91 -8.41 7.80
CA SER A 117 -7.36 -9.76 7.46
C SER A 117 -8.16 -9.89 6.15
N THR A 118 -8.61 -8.79 5.54
CA THR A 118 -9.52 -8.85 4.37
C THR A 118 -8.82 -8.70 3.03
N SER A 119 -7.70 -7.98 3.00
CA SER A 119 -7.08 -7.49 1.75
C SER A 119 -5.61 -7.89 1.60
N ILE A 120 -4.99 -8.40 2.68
CA ILE A 120 -3.59 -8.82 2.71
C ILE A 120 -3.50 -10.20 3.37
N ILE A 121 -2.86 -11.14 2.70
CA ILE A 121 -2.60 -12.47 3.25
C ILE A 121 -1.21 -12.52 3.91
N GLY A 122 -1.15 -13.00 5.14
CA GLY A 122 0.12 -13.20 5.85
C GLY A 122 0.93 -14.38 5.30
N PHE A 123 2.25 -14.37 5.49
CA PHE A 123 3.11 -15.48 5.01
C PHE A 123 2.73 -16.84 5.64
N GLN A 124 2.43 -16.86 6.94
CA GLN A 124 2.03 -18.08 7.65
C GLN A 124 0.65 -18.56 7.20
N GLU A 125 -0.30 -17.64 7.10
CA GLU A 125 -1.66 -17.92 6.61
C GLU A 125 -1.63 -18.52 5.19
N LEU A 126 -0.86 -17.91 4.28
CA LEU A 126 -0.69 -18.45 2.92
C LEU A 126 -0.03 -19.84 2.93
N ARG A 127 0.99 -20.04 3.77
CA ARG A 127 1.65 -21.34 3.92
C ARG A 127 0.65 -22.41 4.37
N ASP A 128 -0.13 -22.13 5.41
CA ASP A 128 -1.09 -23.07 5.97
C ASP A 128 -2.21 -23.39 4.99
N LEU A 129 -2.67 -22.39 4.24
CA LEU A 129 -3.66 -22.53 3.18
C LEU A 129 -3.15 -23.41 2.02
N ILE A 130 -1.89 -23.24 1.61
CA ILE A 130 -1.27 -24.09 0.58
C ILE A 130 -1.18 -25.54 1.04
N ILE A 131 -0.70 -25.78 2.28
CA ILE A 131 -0.54 -27.12 2.85
C ILE A 131 -1.90 -27.81 3.03
N SER A 132 -2.90 -27.10 3.57
CA SER A 132 -4.22 -27.66 3.88
C SER A 132 -5.03 -28.01 2.62
N SER A 133 -4.83 -27.26 1.53
CA SER A 133 -5.51 -27.50 0.25
C SER A 133 -4.96 -28.70 -0.55
N GLY A 134 -3.91 -29.36 -0.05
CA GLY A 134 -3.38 -30.60 -0.61
C GLY A 134 -4.29 -31.81 -0.44
N SER A 135 -5.33 -31.72 0.39
CA SER A 135 -6.13 -32.88 0.84
C SER A 135 -7.59 -32.90 0.37
N SER A 136 -8.05 -31.92 -0.42
CA SER A 136 -9.48 -31.83 -0.79
C SER A 136 -9.81 -32.62 -2.06
N SER A 137 -10.71 -33.60 -1.93
CA SER A 137 -11.13 -34.55 -2.97
C SER A 137 -12.15 -33.99 -3.99
N SER A 138 -12.65 -32.77 -3.79
CA SER A 138 -13.72 -32.18 -4.62
C SER A 138 -13.23 -31.49 -5.90
N GLY A 139 -11.91 -31.41 -6.13
CA GLY A 139 -11.30 -30.81 -7.32
C GLY A 139 -11.44 -29.28 -7.43
N HIS A 140 -12.43 -28.68 -6.76
CA HIS A 140 -12.67 -27.24 -6.71
C HIS A 140 -12.00 -26.61 -5.49
N ARG A 141 -11.20 -25.58 -5.72
CA ARG A 141 -10.39 -24.94 -4.70
C ARG A 141 -11.04 -23.63 -4.27
N SER A 142 -10.91 -23.28 -2.99
CA SER A 142 -11.45 -22.04 -2.44
C SER A 142 -10.66 -20.78 -2.83
N TYR A 143 -9.51 -20.93 -3.51
CA TYR A 143 -8.63 -19.82 -3.85
C TYR A 143 -7.85 -20.05 -5.15
N GLN A 144 -7.33 -18.96 -5.71
CA GLN A 144 -6.44 -18.93 -6.86
C GLN A 144 -5.27 -17.98 -6.55
N ILE A 145 -4.05 -18.35 -6.93
CA ILE A 145 -2.86 -17.49 -6.80
C ILE A 145 -2.54 -16.94 -8.19
N LEU A 146 -2.47 -15.61 -8.32
CA LEU A 146 -2.10 -14.92 -9.55
C LEU A 146 -0.74 -14.24 -9.35
N ASP A 147 0.23 -14.58 -10.20
CA ASP A 147 1.55 -13.94 -10.20
C ASP A 147 1.61 -12.85 -11.27
N SER A 148 1.81 -11.60 -10.81
CA SER A 148 1.87 -10.42 -11.66
C SER A 148 3.28 -10.07 -12.14
N ARG A 149 4.30 -10.84 -11.73
CA ARG A 149 5.68 -10.61 -12.16
C ARG A 149 5.84 -10.89 -13.65
N ALA A 150 6.95 -10.43 -14.20
CA ALA A 150 7.28 -10.66 -15.59
C ALA A 150 7.45 -12.18 -15.87
N PRO A 151 7.17 -12.65 -17.11
CA PRO A 151 7.19 -14.08 -17.43
C PRO A 151 8.49 -14.83 -17.19
N ASP A 152 9.60 -14.13 -17.38
CA ASP A 152 10.95 -14.57 -17.09
C ASP A 152 11.16 -14.86 -15.59
N CYS A 153 10.47 -14.15 -14.71
CA CYS A 153 10.53 -14.40 -13.26
C CYS A 153 9.68 -15.61 -12.83
N PHE A 154 8.65 -15.97 -13.59
CA PHE A 154 7.72 -17.06 -13.27
C PHE A 154 8.26 -18.44 -13.66
N SER A 155 8.93 -18.49 -14.80
CA SER A 155 9.48 -19.71 -15.39
C SER A 155 10.96 -19.87 -15.03
N PHE A 156 11.38 -21.10 -14.76
CA PHE A 156 12.77 -21.42 -14.41
C PHE A 156 13.63 -21.44 -15.69
N PHE A 157 13.68 -20.34 -16.43
CA PHE A 157 14.61 -20.20 -17.56
C PHE A 157 15.84 -19.43 -17.08
N PHE A 158 16.86 -20.20 -16.71
CA PHE A 158 18.22 -19.72 -16.47
C PHE A 158 18.67 -18.85 -17.65
N SER A 159 18.65 -17.52 -17.50
CA SER A 159 19.46 -16.63 -18.34
C SER A 159 20.77 -16.44 -17.58
N GLY A 160 21.82 -17.10 -18.05
CA GLY A 160 23.05 -17.34 -17.30
C GLY A 160 23.71 -16.10 -16.69
N SER A 161 24.43 -16.37 -15.60
CA SER A 161 25.30 -15.48 -14.79
C SER A 161 24.64 -14.80 -13.60
N GLY A 162 24.51 -15.55 -12.50
CA GLY A 162 24.31 -15.03 -11.16
C GLY A 162 23.93 -16.17 -10.22
N ALA A 163 24.40 -16.17 -8.97
CA ALA A 163 24.03 -17.17 -7.98
C ALA A 163 22.51 -17.35 -7.92
N ALA A 164 22.01 -18.60 -7.75
CA ALA A 164 20.59 -18.89 -7.54
C ALA A 164 20.02 -17.96 -6.46
N GLY A 165 19.36 -16.90 -6.90
CA GLY A 165 18.96 -15.78 -6.07
C GLY A 165 17.57 -16.01 -5.50
N VAL A 166 17.29 -15.38 -4.37
CA VAL A 166 15.93 -15.21 -3.86
C VAL A 166 15.08 -14.56 -4.97
N GLY A 167 14.17 -15.32 -5.61
CA GLY A 167 13.26 -14.76 -6.61
C GLY A 167 12.93 -15.64 -7.82
N GLU A 168 13.65 -16.73 -8.06
CA GLU A 168 13.37 -17.65 -9.18
C GLU A 168 12.23 -18.63 -8.89
N GLY A 169 11.40 -18.91 -9.90
CA GLY A 169 10.25 -19.82 -9.81
C GLY A 169 8.95 -19.13 -9.39
N HIS A 170 7.89 -19.91 -9.18
CA HIS A 170 6.57 -19.41 -8.81
C HIS A 170 5.97 -20.19 -7.64
N MET A 171 5.00 -19.57 -6.95
CA MET A 171 4.28 -20.23 -5.87
C MET A 171 3.57 -21.49 -6.40
N PRO A 172 3.52 -22.59 -5.62
CA PRO A 172 2.83 -23.80 -6.03
C PRO A 172 1.41 -23.50 -6.52
N ARG A 173 1.09 -23.92 -7.74
CA ARG A 173 -0.24 -23.79 -8.36
C ARG A 173 -0.64 -22.32 -8.66
N GLY A 174 0.34 -21.42 -8.72
CA GLY A 174 0.17 -20.05 -9.23
C GLY A 174 -0.13 -20.04 -10.72
N ALA A 175 -1.04 -19.17 -11.14
CA ALA A 175 -1.30 -18.85 -12.54
C ALA A 175 -0.58 -17.54 -12.90
N GLN A 176 0.02 -17.52 -14.08
CA GLN A 176 0.71 -16.35 -14.58
C GLN A 176 -0.29 -15.34 -15.15
N ARG A 177 -0.24 -14.10 -14.68
CA ARG A 177 -1.01 -12.97 -15.21
C ARG A 177 -0.07 -11.76 -15.33
N PRO A 178 0.76 -11.70 -16.38
CA PRO A 178 1.69 -10.60 -16.56
C PRO A 178 0.96 -9.26 -16.57
N ARG A 179 1.58 -8.25 -15.99
CA ARG A 179 1.03 -6.89 -16.03
C ARG A 179 0.84 -6.36 -17.45
N ASP A 180 1.78 -6.68 -18.35
CA ASP A 180 1.74 -6.28 -19.76
C ASP A 180 1.09 -7.35 -20.64
N SER A 181 0.24 -8.20 -20.06
CA SER A 181 -0.57 -9.13 -20.86
C SER A 181 -1.28 -8.32 -21.96
N PRO A 182 -1.16 -8.68 -23.25
CA PRO A 182 -1.96 -8.06 -24.30
C PRO A 182 -3.41 -8.52 -24.11
N ALA A 183 -4.10 -7.97 -23.11
CA ALA A 183 -5.53 -7.93 -23.10
C ALA A 183 -5.93 -7.18 -24.36
N ARG A 184 -6.62 -7.89 -25.26
CA ARG A 184 -7.18 -7.38 -26.51
C ARG A 184 -7.53 -5.91 -26.35
N ARG A 185 -6.82 -5.05 -27.08
CA ARG A 185 -7.26 -3.68 -27.37
C ARG A 185 -8.71 -3.81 -27.87
N GLN A 186 -9.68 -3.45 -27.03
CA GLN A 186 -11.03 -3.16 -27.47
C GLN A 186 -11.08 -1.68 -27.83
#